data_AF-A0A3N5J957-F1
#
_entry.id   AF-A0A3N5J957-F1
#
_cell.length_a   1.000
_cell.length_b   1.000
_cell.length_c   1.000
_cell.angle_alpha   90.00
_cell.angle_beta   90.00
_cell.angle_gamma   90.00
#
_symmetry.space_group_name_H-M   'P 1'
#
loop_
_entity.id
_entity.type
_entity.pdbx_description
1 polymer ?
#
loop_
_entity_poly.entity_id
_entity_poly.type
_entity_poly.pdbx_seq_one_letter_code
_entity_poly.pdbx_strand_id
1 'polypeptide(L)'
;MSEKPTQHKTPIPLWLALLPLVLLISMLALSVGLFHDNSSYGPNQIALMLAAGVASLVGLHLGMSWRDLEHAMVEGITLALKACLILLAVGSLIGTWMLAGTAPAVIYFGLGILDPAWFYPAVLIICSLVSLSIGSSWTTAGTIGL
;
A
#
# COMPACT_ATOMS: atom_id res chain seq x y z
N MET A 1 -23.11 -14.55 -24.14
CA MET A 1 -22.17 -14.10 -25.18
C MET A 1 -21.03 -13.40 -24.45
N SER A 2 -19.91 -14.10 -24.23
CA SER A 2 -18.77 -13.62 -23.44
C SER A 2 -17.91 -12.72 -24.33
N GLU A 3 -18.10 -11.41 -24.24
CA GLU A 3 -17.18 -10.46 -24.88
C GLU A 3 -15.81 -10.59 -24.21
N LYS A 4 -14.81 -11.04 -24.98
CA LYS A 4 -13.40 -11.00 -24.58
C LYS A 4 -12.99 -9.55 -24.36
N PRO A 5 -12.21 -9.22 -23.32
CA PRO A 5 -11.66 -7.89 -23.16
C PRO A 5 -10.83 -7.56 -24.41
N THR A 6 -11.23 -6.51 -25.11
CA THR A 6 -10.56 -6.04 -26.32
C THR A 6 -9.17 -5.56 -25.94
N GLN A 7 -8.14 -6.35 -26.23
CA GLN A 7 -6.74 -5.93 -26.07
C GLN A 7 -6.49 -4.71 -26.95
N HIS A 8 -6.52 -3.52 -26.35
CA HIS A 8 -6.23 -2.28 -27.04
C HIS A 8 -4.71 -2.12 -27.19
N LYS A 9 -4.27 -2.14 -28.44
CA LYS A 9 -2.87 -2.27 -28.89
C LYS A 9 -2.17 -0.91 -29.09
N THR A 10 -2.74 0.18 -28.60
CA THR A 10 -2.09 1.50 -28.66
C THR A 10 -1.08 1.62 -27.52
N PRO A 11 0.22 1.84 -27.82
CA PRO A 11 1.19 2.05 -26.77
C PRO A 11 0.80 3.32 -26.02
N ILE A 12 0.50 3.17 -24.73
CA ILE A 12 0.16 4.28 -23.85
C ILE A 12 1.39 5.20 -23.83
N PRO A 13 1.29 6.44 -24.32
CA PRO A 13 2.44 7.32 -24.31
C PRO A 13 2.75 7.69 -22.84
N LEU A 14 4.02 7.59 -22.46
CA LEU A 14 4.47 7.68 -21.06
C LEU A 14 3.95 8.94 -20.35
N TRP A 15 3.87 10.07 -21.07
CA TRP A 15 3.38 11.35 -20.54
C TRP A 15 1.93 11.28 -20.06
N LEU A 16 1.10 10.49 -20.74
CA LEU A 16 -0.33 10.35 -20.47
C LEU A 16 -0.57 9.43 -19.26
N ALA A 17 0.30 8.42 -19.08
CA ALA A 17 0.33 7.58 -17.88
C ALA A 17 0.85 8.36 -16.65
N LEU A 18 1.79 9.29 -16.84
CA LEU A 18 2.34 10.11 -15.76
C LEU A 18 1.35 11.14 -15.23
N LEU A 19 0.42 11.61 -16.07
CA LEU A 19 -0.49 12.71 -15.73
C LEU A 19 -1.31 12.46 -14.44
N PRO A 20 -2.09 11.37 -14.30
CA PRO A 20 -2.82 11.10 -13.06
C PRO A 20 -1.89 10.85 -11.86
N LEU A 21 -0.69 10.30 -12.08
CA LEU A 21 0.30 10.07 -11.03
C LEU A 21 0.84 11.40 -10.47
N VAL A 22 1.27 12.31 -11.35
CA VAL A 22 1.80 13.63 -10.97
C VAL A 22 0.71 14.48 -10.32
N LEU A 23 -0.52 14.42 -10.86
CA LEU A 23 -1.67 15.08 -10.26
C LEU A 23 -1.94 14.55 -8.85
N LEU A 24 -1.90 13.23 -8.64
CA LEU A 24 -2.07 12.64 -7.32
C LEU A 24 -0.99 13.11 -6.34
N ILE A 25 0.29 13.00 -6.72
CA ILE A 25 1.43 13.38 -5.86
C ILE A 25 1.35 14.86 -5.49
N SER A 26 1.07 15.73 -6.47
CA SER A 26 0.95 17.17 -6.22
C SER A 26 -0.24 17.51 -5.32
N MET A 27 -1.40 16.87 -5.52
CA MET A 27 -2.55 17.08 -4.64
C MET A 27 -2.32 16.55 -3.22
N LEU A 28 -1.65 15.41 -3.06
CA LEU A 28 -1.30 14.91 -1.72
C LEU A 28 -0.28 15.82 -1.03
N ALA A 29 0.73 16.31 -1.74
CA ALA A 29 1.70 17.26 -1.20
C ALA A 29 1.02 18.58 -0.80
N LEU A 30 0.12 19.11 -1.62
CA LEU A 30 -0.67 20.30 -1.32
C LEU A 30 -1.61 20.07 -0.13
N SER A 31 -2.24 18.90 -0.08
CA SER A 31 -3.13 18.48 1.01
C SER A 31 -2.38 18.50 2.35
N VAL A 32 -1.19 17.92 2.41
CA VAL A 32 -0.34 17.96 3.61
C VAL A 32 0.14 19.39 3.90
N GLY A 33 0.53 20.16 2.88
CA GLY A 33 0.99 21.54 3.08
C GLY A 33 -0.09 22.50 3.61
N LEU A 34 -1.34 22.35 3.17
CA LEU A 34 -2.46 23.21 3.59
C LEU A 34 -3.13 22.72 4.88
N PHE A 35 -3.35 21.40 5.00
CA PHE A 35 -4.16 20.83 6.08
C PHE A 35 -3.33 20.13 7.16
N HIS A 36 -2.00 19.96 6.98
CA HIS A 36 -1.09 19.30 7.91
C HIS A 36 -1.66 17.96 8.40
N ASP A 37 -1.84 17.80 9.70
CA ASP A 37 -2.37 16.59 10.34
C ASP A 37 -3.84 16.30 9.95
N ASN A 38 -4.58 17.32 9.52
CA ASN A 38 -5.97 17.18 9.08
C ASN A 38 -6.10 16.69 7.62
N SER A 39 -5.00 16.56 6.89
CA SER A 39 -4.98 16.11 5.48
C SER A 39 -5.64 14.73 5.27
N SER A 40 -5.58 13.86 6.28
CA SER A 40 -6.13 12.50 6.24
C SER A 40 -7.65 12.41 6.47
N TYR A 41 -8.32 13.47 6.95
CA TYR A 41 -9.75 13.44 7.30
C TYR A 41 -10.71 13.77 6.15
N GLY A 42 -10.20 13.98 4.94
CA GLY A 42 -11.01 14.31 3.77
C GLY A 42 -10.19 14.76 2.55
N PRO A 43 -9.23 15.68 2.70
CA PRO A 43 -8.45 16.20 1.58
C PRO A 43 -7.74 15.13 0.75
N ASN A 44 -7.13 14.13 1.38
CA ASN A 44 -6.47 13.02 0.68
C ASN A 44 -7.47 12.14 -0.09
N GLN A 45 -8.66 11.91 0.45
CA GLN A 45 -9.72 11.14 -0.20
C GLN A 45 -10.20 11.86 -1.47
N ILE A 46 -10.39 13.19 -1.39
CA ILE A 46 -10.75 14.01 -2.55
C ILE A 46 -9.64 13.97 -3.61
N ALA A 47 -8.38 14.08 -3.20
CA ALA A 47 -7.23 13.98 -4.12
C ALA A 47 -7.19 12.63 -4.86
N LEU A 48 -7.41 11.52 -4.13
CA LEU A 48 -7.47 10.17 -4.71
C LEU A 48 -8.65 10.03 -5.68
N MET A 49 -9.83 10.54 -5.34
CA MET A 49 -11.00 10.50 -6.21
C MET A 49 -10.79 11.30 -7.50
N LEU A 50 -10.21 12.51 -7.40
CA LEU A 50 -9.88 13.34 -8.56
C LEU A 50 -8.83 12.68 -9.45
N ALA A 51 -7.76 12.14 -8.87
CA ALA A 51 -6.74 11.42 -9.62
C ALA A 51 -7.30 10.17 -10.33
N ALA A 52 -8.17 9.41 -9.65
CA ALA A 52 -8.86 8.28 -10.25
C ALA A 52 -9.81 8.72 -11.39
N GLY A 53 -10.52 9.83 -11.23
CA GLY A 53 -11.35 10.42 -12.28
C GLY A 53 -10.52 10.84 -13.51
N VAL A 54 -9.37 11.48 -13.29
CA VAL A 54 -8.45 11.86 -14.37
C VAL A 54 -7.86 10.62 -15.06
N ALA A 55 -7.46 9.60 -14.30
CA ALA A 55 -6.99 8.33 -14.86
C ALA A 55 -8.07 7.64 -15.70
N SER A 56 -9.33 7.73 -15.25
CA SER A 56 -10.50 7.21 -15.97
C SER A 56 -10.72 7.94 -17.28
N LEU A 57 -10.66 9.28 -17.27
CA LEU A 57 -10.79 10.10 -18.47
C LEU A 57 -9.66 9.82 -19.48
N VAL A 58 -8.42 9.73 -18.99
CA VAL A 58 -7.28 9.33 -19.82
C VAL A 58 -7.58 7.97 -20.46
N GLY A 59 -8.00 6.99 -19.69
CA GLY A 59 -8.32 5.66 -20.21
C GLY A 59 -9.39 5.66 -21.30
N LEU A 60 -10.47 6.42 -21.11
CA LEU A 60 -11.51 6.62 -22.11
C LEU A 60 -10.96 7.30 -23.38
N HIS A 61 -10.08 8.31 -23.24
CA HIS A 61 -9.43 8.98 -24.38
C HIS A 61 -8.51 8.06 -25.18
N LEU A 62 -7.90 7.04 -24.54
CA LEU A 62 -7.12 6.02 -25.25
C LEU A 62 -7.98 4.96 -25.96
N GLY A 63 -9.30 5.01 -25.82
CA GLY A 63 -10.21 4.04 -26.42
C GLY A 63 -10.51 2.82 -25.55
N MET A 64 -10.16 2.83 -24.26
CA MET A 64 -10.60 1.78 -23.35
C MET A 64 -12.10 1.88 -23.11
N SER A 65 -12.80 0.74 -23.04
CA SER A 65 -14.21 0.75 -22.72
C SER A 65 -14.43 1.05 -21.24
N TRP A 66 -15.59 1.63 -20.90
CA TRP A 66 -15.97 1.84 -19.51
C TRP A 66 -15.98 0.53 -18.71
N ARG A 67 -16.39 -0.58 -19.33
CA ARG A 67 -16.41 -1.91 -18.70
C ARG A 67 -15.00 -2.39 -18.35
N ASP A 68 -14.01 -2.15 -19.20
CA ASP A 68 -12.62 -2.53 -18.92
C ASP A 68 -12.07 -1.73 -17.73
N LEU A 69 -12.38 -0.43 -17.69
CA LEU A 69 -11.97 0.46 -16.61
C LEU A 69 -12.63 0.08 -15.27
N GLU A 70 -13.93 -0.19 -15.28
CA GLU A 70 -14.67 -0.67 -14.11
C GLU A 70 -14.09 -2.01 -13.60
N HIS A 71 -13.80 -2.94 -14.51
CA HIS A 71 -13.17 -4.21 -14.14
C HIS A 71 -11.80 -3.99 -13.49
N ALA A 72 -10.97 -3.08 -14.03
CA ALA A 72 -9.68 -2.74 -13.44
C ALA A 72 -9.82 -2.11 -12.03
N MET A 73 -10.83 -1.27 -11.82
CA MET A 73 -11.14 -0.71 -10.50
C MET A 73 -11.53 -1.81 -9.50
N VAL A 74 -12.41 -2.73 -9.88
CA VAL A 74 -12.85 -3.85 -9.04
C VAL A 74 -11.69 -4.78 -8.69
N GLU A 75 -10.81 -5.06 -9.65
CA GLU A 75 -9.59 -5.84 -9.43
C GLU A 75 -8.66 -5.15 -8.41
N GLY A 76 -8.45 -3.84 -8.55
CA GLY A 76 -7.68 -3.04 -7.60
C GLY A 76 -8.26 -3.08 -6.17
N ILE A 77 -9.58 -2.93 -6.04
CA ILE A 77 -10.28 -3.02 -4.75
C ILE A 77 -10.12 -4.43 -4.17
N THR A 78 -10.26 -5.47 -4.98
CA THR A 78 -10.13 -6.87 -4.55
C THR A 78 -8.72 -7.16 -4.02
N LEU A 79 -7.68 -6.65 -4.69
CA LEU A 79 -6.30 -6.75 -4.24
C LEU A 79 -6.10 -6.06 -2.89
N ALA A 80 -6.61 -4.83 -2.74
CA ALA A 80 -6.53 -4.06 -1.50
C ALA A 80 -7.28 -4.76 -0.34
N LEU A 81 -8.47 -5.29 -0.60
CA LEU A 81 -9.28 -5.99 0.40
C LEU A 81 -8.57 -7.23 0.93
N LYS A 82 -7.92 -8.01 0.04
CA LYS A 82 -7.11 -9.16 0.45
C LYS A 82 -5.99 -8.76 1.40
N ALA A 83 -5.28 -7.66 1.11
CA ALA A 83 -4.25 -7.13 2.00
C ALA A 83 -4.81 -6.66 3.35
N CYS A 84 -5.96 -5.97 3.34
CA CYS A 84 -6.64 -5.54 4.57
C CYS A 84 -7.00 -6.72 5.48
N LEU A 85 -7.53 -7.81 4.92
CA LEU A 85 -7.85 -9.02 5.70
C LEU A 85 -6.60 -9.66 6.32
N ILE A 86 -5.48 -9.67 5.61
CA ILE A 86 -4.19 -10.15 6.13
C ILE A 86 -3.73 -9.26 7.29
N LEU A 87 -3.73 -7.94 7.11
CA LEU A 87 -3.33 -7.00 8.16
C LEU A 87 -4.23 -7.09 9.39
N LEU A 88 -5.53 -7.31 9.21
CA LEU A 88 -6.48 -7.53 10.31
C LEU A 88 -6.14 -8.81 11.10
N ALA A 89 -5.87 -9.92 10.41
CA ALA A 89 -5.52 -11.18 11.05
C ALA A 89 -4.19 -11.08 11.82
N VAL A 90 -3.18 -10.47 11.20
CA VAL A 90 -1.87 -10.23 11.83
C VAL A 90 -2.01 -9.29 13.03
N GLY A 91 -2.76 -8.20 12.91
CA GLY A 91 -3.01 -7.27 14.01
C GLY A 91 -3.71 -7.94 15.20
N SER A 92 -4.71 -8.78 14.94
CA SER A 92 -5.39 -9.57 15.97
C SER A 92 -4.43 -10.54 16.69
N LEU A 93 -3.57 -11.22 15.94
CA LEU A 93 -2.55 -12.13 16.49
C LEU A 93 -1.57 -11.38 17.39
N ILE A 94 -1.04 -10.24 16.93
CA ILE A 94 -0.11 -9.41 17.69
C ILE A 94 -0.77 -8.88 18.96
N GLY A 95 -2.00 -8.37 18.86
CA GLY A 95 -2.76 -7.91 20.02
C GLY A 95 -2.96 -9.03 21.06
N THR A 96 -3.26 -10.25 20.59
CA THR A 96 -3.41 -11.42 21.48
C THR A 96 -2.09 -11.79 22.16
N TRP A 97 -0.95 -11.73 21.46
CA TRP A 97 0.37 -11.99 22.04
C TRP A 97 0.83 -10.93 23.03
N MET A 98 0.49 -9.66 22.77
CA MET A 98 0.75 -8.57 23.70
C MET A 98 -0.03 -8.76 25.00
N LEU A 99 -1.31 -9.15 24.91
CA LEU A 99 -2.15 -9.45 26.09
C LEU A 99 -1.72 -10.73 26.82
N ALA A 100 -1.30 -11.76 26.09
CA ALA A 100 -0.82 -13.02 26.66
C ALA A 100 0.57 -12.90 27.32
N GLY A 101 1.27 -11.79 27.11
CA GLY A 101 2.63 -11.58 27.61
C GLY A 101 3.72 -12.31 26.82
N THR A 102 3.37 -13.07 25.78
CA THR A 102 4.33 -13.81 24.94
C THR A 102 5.30 -12.86 24.24
N ALA A 103 4.80 -11.82 23.56
CA ALA A 103 5.66 -10.86 22.87
C ALA A 103 6.54 -10.05 23.86
N PRO A 104 6.01 -9.49 24.95
CA PRO A 104 6.83 -8.86 26.00
C PRO A 104 7.91 -9.77 26.58
N ALA A 105 7.63 -11.06 26.79
CA ALA A 105 8.61 -12.01 27.30
C ALA A 105 9.75 -12.24 26.29
N VAL A 106 9.42 -12.42 25.00
CA VAL A 106 10.43 -12.57 23.94
C VAL A 106 11.32 -11.32 23.85
N ILE A 107 10.76 -10.12 23.94
CA ILE A 107 11.52 -8.86 23.94
C ILE A 107 12.45 -8.79 25.16
N TYR A 108 11.92 -9.08 26.36
CA TYR A 108 12.69 -9.02 27.61
C TYR A 108 13.90 -9.96 27.57
N PHE A 109 13.71 -11.22 27.17
CA PHE A 109 14.80 -12.18 27.06
C PHE A 109 15.73 -11.88 25.88
N GLY A 110 15.19 -11.39 24.75
CA GLY A 110 15.97 -11.02 23.57
C GLY A 110 16.94 -9.86 23.84
N LEU A 111 16.48 -8.82 24.52
CA LEU A 111 17.33 -7.70 24.95
C LEU A 111 18.39 -8.11 25.98
N GLY A 112 18.15 -9.16 26.76
CA GLY A 112 19.16 -9.71 27.67
C GLY A 112 20.33 -10.41 26.97
N ILE A 113 20.13 -10.86 25.72
CA ILE A 113 21.13 -11.60 24.94
C ILE A 113 21.86 -10.69 23.93
N LEU A 114 21.24 -9.58 23.52
CA LEU A 114 21.77 -8.71 22.47
C LEU A 114 22.74 -7.64 23.00
N ASP A 115 23.87 -7.47 22.33
CA ASP A 115 24.74 -6.30 22.50
C ASP A 115 24.11 -5.07 21.81
N PRO A 116 23.89 -3.95 22.53
CA PRO A 116 23.28 -2.74 21.96
C PRO A 116 23.98 -2.20 20.72
N ALA A 117 25.29 -2.40 20.57
CA ALA A 117 26.06 -1.92 19.43
C ALA A 117 25.70 -2.64 18.11
N TRP A 118 25.25 -3.90 18.20
CA TRP A 118 24.89 -4.72 17.03
C TRP A 118 23.40 -4.73 16.70
N PHE A 119 22.56 -4.10 17.52
CA PHE A 119 21.11 -4.11 17.37
C PHE A 119 20.65 -3.62 15.98
N TYR A 120 21.00 -2.39 15.61
CA TYR A 120 20.57 -1.80 14.35
C TYR A 120 21.05 -2.55 13.09
N PRO A 121 22.34 -2.94 12.95
CA PRO A 121 22.78 -3.69 11.77
C PRO A 121 22.15 -5.09 11.70
N ALA A 122 21.93 -5.76 12.84
CA ALA A 122 21.24 -7.06 12.85
C ALA A 122 19.78 -6.95 12.40
N VAL A 123 19.04 -5.95 12.92
CA VAL A 123 17.64 -5.69 12.54
C VAL A 123 17.55 -5.35 11.05
N LEU A 124 18.46 -4.56 10.51
CA LEU A 124 18.50 -4.25 9.07
C LEU A 124 18.64 -5.52 8.23
N ILE A 125 19.57 -6.41 8.58
CA ILE A 125 19.80 -7.66 7.84
C ILE A 125 18.55 -8.55 7.92
N ILE A 126 17.99 -8.75 9.12
CA ILE A 126 16.80 -9.58 9.32
C ILE A 126 15.59 -9.02 8.54
N CYS A 127 15.31 -7.73 8.67
CA CYS A 127 14.23 -7.07 7.93
C CYS A 127 14.44 -7.16 6.42
N SER A 128 15.67 -7.02 5.92
CA SER A 128 15.97 -7.14 4.49
C SER A 128 15.70 -8.55 3.95
N LEU A 129 16.15 -9.59 4.66
CA LEU A 129 15.94 -10.99 4.27
C LEU A 129 14.46 -11.37 4.27
N VAL A 130 13.72 -10.90 5.28
CA VAL A 130 12.30 -11.21 5.39
C VAL A 130 11.47 -10.39 4.42
N SER A 131 11.83 -9.12 4.17
CA SER A 131 11.18 -8.32 3.13
C SER A 131 11.38 -8.91 1.73
N LEU A 132 12.55 -9.49 1.44
CA LEU A 132 12.78 -10.23 0.20
C LEU A 132 11.93 -11.50 0.12
N SER A 133 11.73 -12.18 1.24
CA SER A 133 10.98 -13.45 1.30
C SER A 133 9.45 -13.25 1.25
N ILE A 134 8.94 -12.22 1.94
CA ILE A 134 7.50 -11.89 2.02
C ILE A 134 7.06 -10.99 0.85
N GLY A 135 7.99 -10.23 0.25
CA GLY A 135 7.76 -9.40 -0.93
C GLY A 135 7.06 -8.06 -0.66
N SER A 136 6.81 -7.69 0.61
CA SER A 136 6.17 -6.42 0.98
C SER A 136 6.76 -5.83 2.27
N SER A 137 7.26 -4.60 2.18
CA SER A 137 7.82 -3.87 3.33
C SER A 137 6.78 -3.58 4.42
N TRP A 138 5.51 -3.36 4.05
CA TRP A 138 4.42 -3.12 5.00
C TRP A 138 4.11 -4.35 5.85
N THR A 139 4.16 -5.54 5.25
CA THR A 139 3.93 -6.79 5.98
C THR A 139 5.12 -7.11 6.89
N THR A 140 6.35 -6.87 6.44
CA THR A 140 7.56 -7.07 7.26
C THR A 140 7.60 -6.13 8.46
N ALA A 141 7.25 -4.85 8.28
CA ALA A 141 7.17 -3.90 9.40
C ALA A 141 6.12 -4.33 10.44
N GLY A 142 4.99 -4.88 9.99
CA GLY A 142 3.93 -5.35 10.89
C GLY A 142 4.29 -6.59 11.72
N THR A 143 5.12 -7.51 11.20
CA THR A 143 5.44 -8.77 11.91
C THR A 143 6.78 -8.76 12.65
N ILE A 144 7.79 -8.07 12.10
CA ILE A 144 9.16 -8.02 12.64
C ILE A 144 9.45 -6.71 13.37
N GLY A 145 8.71 -5.64 13.09
CA GLY A 145 8.89 -4.34 13.76
C GLY A 145 8.44 -4.29 15.22
N LEU A 146 8.21 -5.46 15.85
CA LEU A 146 8.00 -5.64 17.29
C LEU A 146 9.33 -5.66 18.04
#